data_AF-A0A1G8FBS4-F1
#
_entry.id   AF-A0A1G8FBS4-F1
#
_cell.length_a   1.000
_cell.length_b   1.000
_cell.length_c   1.000
_cell.angle_alpha   90.00
_cell.angle_beta   90.00
_cell.angle_gamma   90.00
#
_symmetry.space_group_name_H-M   'P 1'
#
loop_
_entity.id
_entity.type
_entity.pdbx_description
1 polymer ?
#
loop_
_entity_poly.entity_id
_entity_poly.type
_entity_poly.pdbx_seq_one_letter_code
_entity_poly.pdbx_strand_id
1 'polypeptide(L)' 'MGAPWLRECWANLECRVADDGGSRRYNLFVLHVQRILIDTACQEKRLIHHQGEGRFSADGETPDLVERMVKGRYLMD' A
#
# COMPACT_ATOMS: atom_id res chain seq x y z
N MET A 1 -22.28 -6.98 4.95
CA MET A 1 -21.77 -6.17 3.81
C MET A 1 -20.46 -5.54 4.25
N GLY A 2 -19.41 -5.63 3.41
CA GLY A 2 -18.08 -5.07 3.69
C GLY A 2 -17.79 -3.82 2.85
N ALA A 3 -16.65 -3.16 3.09
CA ALA A 3 -16.19 -2.06 2.25
C ALA A 3 -15.97 -2.56 0.81
N PRO A 4 -16.39 -1.79 -0.22
CA PRO A 4 -16.26 -2.20 -1.60
C PRO A 4 -14.81 -2.11 -2.09
N TRP A 5 -14.49 -2.86 -3.14
CA TRP A 5 -13.25 -2.70 -3.90
C TRP A 5 -13.46 -1.72 -5.05
N LEU A 6 -12.37 -1.04 -5.44
CA LEU A 6 -12.32 -0.22 -6.65
C LEU A 6 -11.69 -1.06 -7.77
N ARG A 7 -12.45 -1.32 -8.83
CA ARG A 7 -12.03 -2.22 -9.92
C ARG A 7 -10.92 -1.64 -10.78
N GLU A 8 -10.81 -0.33 -10.79
CA GLU A 8 -9.86 0.44 -11.59
C GLU A 8 -8.50 0.59 -10.87
N CYS A 9 -8.43 0.24 -9.58
CA CYS A 9 -7.19 0.27 -8.83
C CYS A 9 -6.32 -0.96 -9.12
N TRP A 10 -5.02 -0.74 -9.34
CA TRP A 10 -4.05 -1.83 -9.52
C TRP A 10 -4.00 -2.79 -8.32
N ALA A 11 -4.17 -2.27 -7.10
CA ALA A 11 -4.18 -3.05 -5.87
C ALA A 11 -5.30 -2.60 -4.93
N ASN A 12 -5.99 -3.57 -4.30
CA ASN A 12 -6.91 -3.35 -3.18
C ASN A 12 -6.41 -4.16 -1.97
N LEU A 13 -6.35 -3.51 -0.81
CA LEU A 13 -6.03 -4.14 0.47
C LEU A 13 -7.29 -4.12 1.33
N GLU A 14 -7.85 -5.30 1.60
CA GLU A 14 -8.98 -5.42 2.50
C GLU A 14 -8.49 -5.54 3.94
N CYS A 15 -8.96 -4.64 4.80
CA CYS A 15 -8.47 -4.52 6.15
C CYS A 15 -9.58 -4.59 7.20
N ARG A 16 -9.20 -4.97 8.42
CA ARG A 16 -9.98 -4.69 9.64
C ARG A 16 -9.17 -3.79 10.56
N VAL A 17 -9.86 -2.98 11.37
CA VAL A 17 -9.24 -2.21 12.44
C VAL A 17 -8.69 -3.20 13.47
N ALA A 18 -7.38 -3.15 13.69
CA ALA A 18 -6.68 -3.95 14.69
C ALA A 18 -6.52 -3.18 16.01
N ASP A 19 -6.32 -1.87 15.93
CA ASP A 19 -6.21 -0.97 17.08
C ASP A 19 -6.68 0.45 16.68
N ASP A 20 -7.55 1.04 17.49
CA ASP A 20 -8.11 2.38 17.33
C ASP A 20 -7.73 3.34 18.47
N GLY A 21 -6.80 2.97 19.36
CA GLY A 21 -6.41 3.78 20.51
C GLY A 21 -5.84 5.16 20.16
N GLY A 22 -5.27 5.31 18.95
CA GLY A 22 -4.79 6.58 18.40
C GLY A 22 -5.88 7.48 17.78
N SER A 23 -7.08 6.97 17.57
CA SER A 23 -8.13 7.63 16.78
C SER A 23 -8.58 8.96 17.39
N ARG A 24 -8.85 8.99 18.69
CA ARG A 24 -9.37 10.20 19.36
C ARG A 24 -8.37 11.36 19.36
N ARG A 25 -7.06 11.07 19.41
CA ARG A 25 -6.02 12.09 19.51
C ARG A 25 -5.48 12.52 18.15
N TYR A 26 -5.39 11.58 17.20
CA TYR A 26 -4.67 11.80 15.95
C TYR A 26 -5.45 11.39 14.70
N ASN A 27 -6.67 10.86 14.84
CA ASN A 27 -7.40 10.19 13.76
C ASN A 27 -6.59 9.06 13.12
N LEU A 28 -5.77 8.38 13.93
CA LEU A 28 -4.90 7.28 13.51
C LEU A 28 -5.53 5.92 13.82
N PHE A 29 -5.47 4.99 12.86
CA PHE A 29 -5.93 3.60 12.99
C PHE A 29 -4.82 2.64 12.57
N VAL A 30 -4.68 1.54 13.31
CA VAL A 30 -3.84 0.40 12.87
C VAL A 30 -4.75 -0.62 12.19
N LEU A 31 -4.34 -1.05 10.99
CA LEU A 31 -5.13 -1.94 10.14
C LEU A 31 -4.42 -3.28 9.98
N HIS A 32 -5.16 -4.38 10.14
CA HIS A 32 -4.73 -5.73 9.79
C HIS A 32 -5.26 -6.09 8.40
N VAL A 33 -4.34 -6.28 7.45
CA VAL A 33 -4.64 -6.70 6.08
C VAL A 33 -5.10 -8.15 6.09
N GLN A 34 -6.34 -8.39 5.64
CA GLN A 34 -6.93 -9.73 5.56
C GLN A 34 -6.76 -10.36 4.19
N ARG A 35 -6.85 -9.54 3.13
CA ARG A 35 -6.73 -9.96 1.73
C ARG A 35 -6.05 -8.88 0.92
N ILE A 36 -5.29 -9.32 -0.08
CA ILE A 36 -4.67 -8.46 -1.08
C ILE A 36 -5.19 -8.91 -2.44
N LEU A 37 -5.70 -7.97 -3.23
CA LEU A 37 -6.16 -8.19 -4.59
C LEU A 37 -5.35 -7.31 -5.53
N ILE A 38 -4.68 -7.94 -6.49
CA ILE A 38 -3.85 -7.25 -7.48
C ILE A 38 -4.42 -7.54 -8.86
N ASP A 39 -4.68 -6.49 -9.64
CA ASP A 39 -4.95 -6.64 -11.07
C ASP A 39 -3.63 -6.86 -11.82
N THR A 40 -3.32 -8.13 -12.09
CA THR A 40 -2.11 -8.50 -12.82
C THR A 40 -2.16 -8.14 -14.30
N ALA A 41 -3.35 -7.88 -14.85
CA ALA A 41 -3.53 -7.48 -16.24
C ALA A 41 -3.38 -5.96 -16.45
N CYS A 42 -3.38 -5.17 -15.38
CA CYS A 42 -3.17 -3.73 -15.45
C CYS A 42 -1.80 -3.41 -16.06
N GLN A 43 -1.79 -2.65 -17.17
CA GLN A 43 -0.57 -2.28 -17.87
C GLN A 43 0.14 -1.09 -17.20
N GLU A 44 -0.62 -0.11 -16.73
CA GLU A 44 -0.09 1.04 -16.01
C GLU A 44 0.07 0.70 -14.53
N LYS A 45 1.32 0.68 -14.04
CA LYS A 45 1.65 0.31 -12.66
C LYS A 45 2.38 1.41 -11.91
N ARG A 46 2.60 2.58 -12.53
CA ARG A 46 3.21 3.72 -11.85
C ARG A 46 2.28 4.21 -10.76
N LEU A 47 2.77 4.26 -9.53
CA LEU A 47 2.06 4.88 -8.43
C LEU A 47 2.24 6.40 -8.52
N ILE A 48 1.30 7.11 -7.89
CA ILE A 48 1.40 8.55 -7.68
C ILE A 48 1.65 8.85 -6.20
N HIS A 49 2.54 9.79 -5.95
CA HIS A 49 2.89 10.25 -4.61
C HIS A 49 2.46 11.70 -4.47
N HIS A 50 1.53 11.97 -3.55
CA HIS A 50 1.04 13.33 -3.30
C HIS A 50 2.13 14.16 -2.60
N GLN A 51 2.41 15.35 -3.13
CA GLN A 51 3.44 16.27 -2.64
C GLN A 51 2.87 17.50 -1.92
N GLY A 52 1.56 17.56 -1.72
CA GLY A 52 0.86 18.76 -1.24
C GLY A 52 0.34 19.63 -2.39
N GLU A 53 -0.67 20.46 -2.08
CA GLU A 53 -1.22 21.46 -3.00
C GLU A 53 -1.70 20.91 -4.36
N GLY A 54 -2.17 19.65 -4.38
CA GLY A 54 -2.63 19.00 -5.61
C GLY A 54 -1.52 18.61 -6.58
N ARG A 55 -0.25 18.65 -6.15
CA ARG A 55 0.89 18.18 -6.95
C ARG A 55 1.20 16.72 -6.67
N PHE A 56 1.55 16.00 -7.72
CA PHE A 56 1.88 14.57 -7.67
C PHE A 56 3.14 14.28 -8.48
N SER A 57 3.98 13.39 -7.98
CA SER A 57 4.99 12.69 -8.79
C SER A 57 4.51 11.30 -9.15
N ALA A 58 4.77 10.86 -10.37
CA ALA A 58 4.62 9.47 -10.76
C ALA A 58 5.95 8.72 -10.57
N ASP A 59 5.88 7.41 -10.31
CA ASP A 59 7.06 6.56 -10.25
C ASP A 59 7.89 6.63 -11.55
N GLY A 60 9.21 6.62 -11.37
CA GLY A 60 10.21 6.50 -12.43
C GLY A 60 10.77 5.08 -12.51
N GLU A 61 12.06 4.98 -12.85
CA GLU A 61 12.75 3.68 -12.86
C GLU A 61 12.84 3.08 -11.46
N THR A 62 12.58 1.77 -11.36
CA THR A 62 12.69 1.01 -10.11
C THR A 62 14.05 0.30 -10.07
N PRO A 63 14.96 0.67 -9.17
CA PRO A 63 16.23 -0.02 -9.02
C PRO A 63 16.05 -1.37 -8.31
N ASP A 64 16.68 -2.42 -8.83
CA ASP A 64 16.78 -3.70 -8.13
C ASP A 64 18.02 -3.71 -7.22
N LEU A 65 17.79 -3.76 -5.91
CA LEU A 65 18.84 -3.77 -4.89
C LEU A 65 18.74 -5.00 -3.97
N VAL A 66 18.02 -6.05 -4.37
CA VAL A 66 17.76 -7.22 -3.51
C VAL A 66 19.04 -7.87 -2.99
N GLU A 67 20.10 -7.91 -3.80
CA GLU A 67 21.38 -8.49 -3.41
C GLU A 67 22.05 -7.76 -2.25
N ARG A 68 21.77 -6.46 -2.08
CA ARG A 68 22.33 -5.62 -1.01
C ARG A 68 21.54 -5.73 0.30
N MET A 69 20.34 -6.31 0.29
CA MET A 69 19.44 -6.40 1.45
C MET A 69 19.79 -7.56 2.40
N VAL A 70 21.07 -7.68 2.78
CA VAL A 70 21.59 -8.82 3.56
C VAL A 70 21.06 -8.90 5.00
N LYS A 71 20.71 -7.77 5.61
CA LYS A 71 20.22 -7.73 7.00
C LYS A 71 18.74 -8.08 7.16
N GLY A 72 17.95 -7.97 6.09
CA GLY A 72 16.50 -8.14 6.12
C GLY A 72 16.01 -9.53 5.71
N ARG A 73 16.92 -10.46 5.38
CA ARG A 73 16.55 -11.78 4.83
C ARG A 73 15.59 -12.56 5.73
N TYR A 74 15.75 -12.45 7.05
CA TYR A 74 14.89 -13.11 8.03
C TYR A 74 13.42 -12.68 8.00
N LEU A 75 13.07 -11.58 7.31
CA LEU A 75 11.69 -11.12 7.13
C LEU A 75 11.02 -11.73 5.89
N MET A 76 11.78 -12.43 5.04
CA MET A 76 11.28 -13.08 3.82
C MET A 76 11.06 -14.58 4.00
N ASP A 77 11.44 -15.14 5.15
CA ASP A 77 11.23 -16.54 5.57
C ASP A 77 9.94 -16.68 6.41
#